data_AF-A0A8H6DRM1-F1
#
_entry.id   AF-A0A8H6DRM1-F1
#
_cell.length_a   1.000
_cell.length_b   1.000
_cell.length_c   1.000
_cell.angle_alpha   90.00
_cell.angle_beta   90.00
_cell.angle_gamma   90.00
#
_symmetry.space_group_name_H-M   'P 1'
#
loop_
_entity.id
_entity.type
_entity.pdbx_description
1 polymer ?
#
loop_
_entity_poly.entity_id
_entity_poly.type
_entity_poly.pdbx_seq_one_letter_code
_entity_poly.pdbx_strand_id
1 'polypeptide(L)'
;MAFIFATRILLVLLSTFSLSSAQIPDGLPIDDATRQYLESLPAEKLTKILKIFQQAIDGQVPATLEVIEAQELYWSYNRGPPFYPTPQAKGLDDWADAYQQASAIVDQMTIEEKVSVVSGQTSTTNGCSGQIPGVPRLGFPGICVNDGPNGLHDIAAVNGYPSGITIGATWNKTLALERGQFMGLESKVKGGKQINGEATFARTTDITIQSTICWDRQLAPLAA
;
A
#
# COMPACT_ATOMS: atom_id res chain seq x y z
N MET A 1 33.58 -56.37 2.93
CA MET A 1 33.59 -54.94 3.31
C MET A 1 33.02 -54.00 2.24
N ALA A 2 33.08 -54.32 0.93
CA ALA A 2 32.54 -53.46 -0.13
C ALA A 2 30.99 -53.43 -0.26
N PHE A 3 30.29 -54.50 0.16
CA PHE A 3 28.83 -54.61 0.02
C PHE A 3 28.01 -53.71 0.96
N ILE A 4 28.57 -53.32 2.12
CA ILE A 4 27.89 -52.48 3.12
C ILE A 4 27.98 -50.98 2.77
N PHE A 5 29.02 -50.59 2.01
CA PHE A 5 29.19 -49.21 1.55
C PHE A 5 28.25 -48.86 0.40
N ALA A 6 28.02 -49.81 -0.53
CA ALA A 6 27.12 -49.60 -1.66
C ALA A 6 25.64 -49.42 -1.24
N THR A 7 25.20 -50.15 -0.20
CA THR A 7 23.81 -50.03 0.32
C THR A 7 23.58 -48.72 1.08
N ARG A 8 24.59 -48.20 1.79
CA ARG A 8 24.48 -46.91 2.48
C ARG A 8 24.51 -45.72 1.52
N ILE A 9 25.25 -45.81 0.40
CA ILE A 9 25.23 -44.77 -0.64
C ILE A 9 23.89 -44.79 -1.39
N LEU A 10 23.32 -45.97 -1.66
CA LEU A 10 22.01 -46.09 -2.30
C LEU A 10 20.87 -45.54 -1.42
N LEU A 11 20.92 -45.75 -0.09
CA LEU A 11 19.94 -45.19 0.86
C LEU A 11 20.07 -43.66 1.06
N VAL A 12 21.24 -43.07 0.86
CA VAL A 12 21.46 -41.61 0.92
C VAL A 12 21.11 -40.91 -0.40
N LEU A 13 21.17 -41.63 -1.54
CA LEU A 13 20.74 -41.11 -2.83
C LEU A 13 19.21 -41.23 -3.03
N LEU A 14 18.55 -42.22 -2.42
CA LEU A 14 17.08 -42.32 -2.43
C LEU A 14 16.39 -41.33 -1.48
N SER A 15 17.09 -40.76 -0.49
CA SER A 15 16.53 -39.73 0.40
C SER A 15 16.66 -38.30 -0.13
N THR A 16 17.37 -38.09 -1.24
CA THR A 16 17.57 -36.75 -1.85
C THR A 16 16.70 -36.50 -3.08
N PHE A 17 15.89 -37.47 -3.51
CA PHE A 17 14.95 -37.35 -4.65
C PHE A 17 13.46 -37.35 -4.25
N SER A 18 13.13 -36.76 -3.11
CA SER A 18 11.78 -36.27 -2.85
C SER A 18 11.77 -34.75 -2.83
N LEU A 19 12.17 -34.14 -3.94
CA LEU A 19 11.58 -32.86 -4.33
C LEU A 19 10.13 -33.17 -4.71
N SER A 20 9.26 -33.30 -3.71
CA SER A 20 7.84 -33.11 -3.97
C SER A 20 7.71 -31.72 -4.56
N SER A 21 7.46 -31.64 -5.88
CA SER A 21 6.92 -30.44 -6.46
C SER A 21 5.71 -30.07 -5.62
N ALA A 22 5.70 -28.87 -5.06
CA ALA A 22 4.55 -28.35 -4.33
C ALA A 22 3.40 -28.20 -5.34
N GLN A 23 2.66 -29.27 -5.59
CA GLN A 23 1.55 -29.29 -6.52
C GLN A 23 0.31 -28.83 -5.77
N ILE A 24 -0.45 -27.93 -6.36
CA ILE A 24 -1.71 -27.43 -5.80
C ILE A 24 -2.74 -28.58 -5.83
N PRO A 25 -3.34 -28.97 -4.68
CA PRO A 25 -4.40 -29.98 -4.65
C PRO A 25 -5.63 -29.60 -5.50
N ASP A 26 -6.21 -30.57 -6.21
CA ASP A 26 -7.31 -30.32 -7.15
C ASP A 26 -8.66 -29.92 -6.52
N GLY A 27 -8.77 -29.91 -5.18
CA GLY A 27 -9.99 -29.59 -4.44
C GLY A 27 -10.00 -28.25 -3.72
N LEU A 28 -9.01 -27.38 -3.95
CA LEU A 28 -8.99 -26.05 -3.32
C LEU A 28 -10.06 -25.13 -3.95
N PRO A 29 -10.83 -24.36 -3.15
CA PRO A 29 -11.80 -23.38 -3.64
C PRO A 29 -11.09 -22.11 -4.14
N ILE A 30 -10.27 -22.26 -5.17
CA ILE A 30 -9.53 -21.18 -5.85
C ILE A 30 -9.93 -21.15 -7.32
N ASP A 31 -9.97 -19.95 -7.92
CA ASP A 31 -10.24 -19.80 -9.35
C ASP A 31 -9.00 -20.14 -10.20
N ASP A 32 -9.22 -20.32 -11.51
CA ASP A 32 -8.16 -20.74 -12.45
C ASP A 32 -7.03 -19.69 -12.55
N ALA A 33 -7.37 -18.40 -12.42
CA ALA A 33 -6.39 -17.32 -12.43
C ALA A 33 -5.46 -17.37 -11.19
N THR A 34 -6.03 -17.62 -10.02
CA THR A 34 -5.28 -17.80 -8.78
C THR A 34 -4.42 -19.05 -8.84
N ARG A 35 -4.93 -20.15 -9.40
CA ARG A 35 -4.16 -21.37 -9.62
C ARG A 35 -2.93 -21.12 -10.49
N GLN A 36 -3.12 -20.45 -11.63
CA GLN A 36 -2.02 -20.11 -12.54
C GLN A 36 -0.97 -19.20 -11.88
N TYR A 37 -1.40 -18.21 -11.08
CA TYR A 37 -0.49 -17.37 -10.32
C TYR A 37 0.34 -18.16 -9.31
N LEU A 38 -0.30 -19.04 -8.54
CA LEU A 38 0.38 -19.86 -7.54
C LEU A 38 1.41 -20.80 -8.17
N GLU A 39 1.10 -21.39 -9.33
CA GLU A 39 2.02 -22.24 -10.09
C GLU A 39 3.22 -21.46 -10.66
N SER A 40 3.09 -20.15 -10.87
CA SER A 40 4.20 -19.29 -11.32
C SER A 40 5.22 -18.96 -10.22
N LEU A 41 4.89 -19.23 -8.95
CA LEU A 41 5.75 -18.88 -7.83
C LEU A 41 6.94 -19.84 -7.68
N PRO A 42 8.09 -19.36 -7.17
CA PRO A 42 9.17 -20.24 -6.76
C PRO A 42 8.68 -21.32 -5.78
N ALA A 43 9.16 -22.56 -5.94
CA ALA A 43 8.70 -23.71 -5.16
C ALA A 43 8.75 -23.50 -3.63
N GLU A 44 9.71 -22.73 -3.13
CA GLU A 44 9.81 -22.37 -1.70
C GLU A 44 8.61 -21.53 -1.22
N LYS A 45 8.18 -20.56 -2.02
CA LYS A 45 7.02 -19.71 -1.71
C LYS A 45 5.73 -20.51 -1.80
N LEU A 46 5.58 -21.30 -2.85
CA LEU A 46 4.41 -22.16 -3.05
C LEU A 46 4.23 -23.16 -1.90
N THR A 47 5.33 -23.77 -1.44
CA THR A 47 5.30 -24.70 -0.28
C THR A 47 4.85 -24.01 1.01
N LYS A 48 5.35 -22.80 1.28
CA LYS A 48 4.95 -22.03 2.49
C LYS A 48 3.46 -21.66 2.44
N ILE A 49 2.99 -21.24 1.28
CA ILE A 49 1.58 -20.89 1.06
C ILE A 49 0.70 -22.13 1.26
N LEU A 50 1.00 -23.23 0.56
CA LEU A 50 0.23 -24.48 0.67
C LEU A 50 0.23 -25.05 2.08
N LYS A 51 1.32 -24.89 2.85
CA LYS A 51 1.37 -25.29 4.26
C LYS A 51 0.35 -24.53 5.12
N ILE A 52 0.23 -23.22 4.92
CA ILE A 52 -0.76 -22.38 5.64
C ILE A 52 -2.18 -22.77 5.22
N PHE A 53 -2.42 -22.99 3.92
CA PHE A 53 -3.71 -23.44 3.41
C PHE A 53 -4.10 -24.82 3.96
N GLN A 54 -3.17 -25.77 4.01
CA GLN A 54 -3.44 -27.09 4.57
C GLN A 54 -3.78 -27.01 6.07
N GLN A 55 -3.06 -26.19 6.83
CA GLN A 55 -3.41 -25.92 8.23
C GLN A 55 -4.83 -25.37 8.37
N ALA A 56 -5.25 -24.45 7.48
CA ALA A 56 -6.61 -23.94 7.47
C ALA A 56 -7.65 -25.02 7.11
N ILE A 57 -7.37 -25.88 6.12
CA ILE A 57 -8.25 -27.01 5.70
C ILE A 57 -8.41 -28.03 6.83
N ASP A 58 -7.33 -28.34 7.54
CA ASP A 58 -7.31 -29.28 8.66
C ASP A 58 -8.03 -28.73 9.92
N GLY A 59 -8.69 -27.57 9.81
CA GLY A 59 -9.34 -26.88 10.92
C GLY A 59 -8.35 -26.31 11.94
N GLN A 60 -7.05 -26.37 11.66
CA GLN A 60 -5.99 -25.68 12.40
C GLN A 60 -5.90 -24.21 11.93
N VAL A 61 -7.06 -23.56 11.84
CA VAL A 61 -7.10 -22.10 11.71
C VAL A 61 -6.43 -21.56 12.97
N PRO A 62 -5.47 -20.61 12.89
CA PRO A 62 -4.73 -20.12 14.05
C PRO A 62 -5.61 -19.46 15.13
N ALA A 63 -6.90 -19.32 14.86
CA ALA A 63 -7.92 -18.73 15.70
C ALA A 63 -9.28 -19.37 15.37
N THR A 64 -10.07 -19.74 16.38
CA THR A 64 -11.50 -20.05 16.19
C THR A 64 -12.24 -18.80 15.68
N LEU A 65 -13.44 -18.95 15.11
CA LEU A 65 -14.24 -17.79 14.66
C LEU A 65 -14.41 -16.75 15.79
N GLU A 66 -14.60 -17.22 17.02
CA GLU A 66 -14.64 -16.40 18.23
C GLU A 66 -13.34 -15.64 18.51
N VAL A 67 -12.16 -16.24 18.23
CA VAL A 67 -10.86 -15.56 18.38
C VAL A 67 -10.63 -14.56 17.26
N ILE A 68 -11.07 -14.85 16.03
CA ILE A 68 -11.04 -13.89 14.92
C ILE A 68 -11.93 -12.69 15.27
N GLU A 69 -13.16 -12.94 15.72
CA GLU A 69 -14.08 -11.89 16.17
C GLU A 69 -13.52 -11.10 17.36
N ALA A 70 -12.89 -11.76 18.33
CA ALA A 70 -12.27 -11.10 19.48
C ALA A 70 -11.05 -10.26 19.08
N GLN A 71 -10.24 -10.71 18.12
CA GLN A 71 -9.11 -9.93 17.58
C GLN A 71 -9.61 -8.73 16.77
N GLU A 72 -10.60 -8.92 15.91
CA GLU A 72 -11.26 -7.82 15.20
C GLU A 72 -11.86 -6.80 16.17
N LEU A 73 -12.48 -7.26 17.26
CA LEU A 73 -12.99 -6.40 18.34
C LEU A 73 -11.89 -5.66 19.11
N TYR A 74 -10.71 -6.26 19.26
CA TYR A 74 -9.58 -5.68 19.99
C TYR A 74 -8.83 -4.63 19.16
N TRP A 75 -8.62 -4.88 17.87
CA TRP A 75 -7.88 -3.97 16.97
C TRP A 75 -8.76 -2.89 16.33
N SER A 76 -10.08 -3.09 16.28
CA SER A 76 -11.03 -2.10 15.77
C SER A 76 -11.54 -1.17 16.86
N TYR A 77 -10.74 -0.15 17.19
CA TYR A 77 -11.07 1.05 17.98
C TYR A 77 -12.59 1.26 18.24
N ASN A 78 -13.11 0.62 19.30
CA ASN A 78 -14.45 0.85 19.85
C ASN A 78 -15.67 0.54 18.94
N ARG A 79 -15.64 -0.57 18.18
CA ARG A 79 -16.81 -1.16 17.48
C ARG A 79 -17.46 -0.26 16.39
N GLY A 80 -16.66 0.20 15.43
CA GLY A 80 -17.27 0.61 14.15
C GLY A 80 -17.99 -0.60 13.53
N PRO A 81 -19.29 -0.51 13.15
CA PRO A 81 -19.97 -1.62 12.49
C PRO A 81 -19.25 -1.96 11.18
N PRO A 82 -19.18 -3.25 10.79
CA PRO A 82 -18.59 -3.63 9.51
C PRO A 82 -19.36 -2.96 8.36
N PHE A 83 -18.64 -2.36 7.41
CA PHE A 83 -19.23 -1.71 6.24
C PHE A 83 -18.62 -2.30 4.96
N TYR A 84 -19.45 -3.06 4.23
CA TYR A 84 -19.06 -3.77 3.02
C TYR A 84 -20.16 -3.68 1.96
N PRO A 85 -19.84 -3.75 0.66
CA PRO A 85 -18.48 -3.76 0.09
C PRO A 85 -17.82 -2.36 0.12
N THR A 86 -16.51 -2.30 -0.11
CA THR A 86 -15.82 -1.02 -0.34
C THR A 86 -16.46 -0.32 -1.55
N PRO A 87 -16.97 0.92 -1.39
CA PRO A 87 -17.61 1.64 -2.48
C PRO A 87 -16.67 1.79 -3.67
N GLN A 88 -17.17 1.48 -4.86
CA GLN A 88 -16.43 1.70 -6.11
C GLN A 88 -16.45 3.18 -6.48
N ALA A 89 -15.32 3.69 -6.97
CA ALA A 89 -15.22 5.06 -7.47
C ALA A 89 -16.12 5.23 -8.71
N LYS A 90 -16.88 6.33 -8.76
CA LYS A 90 -17.86 6.63 -9.83
C LYS A 90 -17.54 7.89 -10.64
N GLY A 91 -16.48 8.63 -10.28
CA GLY A 91 -16.14 9.90 -10.94
C GLY A 91 -17.26 10.93 -10.88
N LEU A 92 -17.80 11.21 -9.70
CA LEU A 92 -18.91 12.15 -9.53
C LEU A 92 -18.42 13.62 -9.57
N ASP A 93 -19.28 14.51 -10.04
CA ASP A 93 -19.07 15.97 -10.06
C ASP A 93 -17.72 16.36 -10.70
N ASP A 94 -16.91 17.15 -9.98
CA ASP A 94 -15.61 17.65 -10.43
C ASP A 94 -14.56 16.55 -10.68
N TRP A 95 -14.85 15.29 -10.35
CA TRP A 95 -13.95 14.15 -10.55
C TRP A 95 -14.18 13.40 -11.87
N ALA A 96 -15.20 13.76 -12.66
CA ALA A 96 -15.56 13.01 -13.87
C ALA A 96 -14.38 12.87 -14.85
N ASP A 97 -13.72 13.98 -15.18
CA ASP A 97 -12.61 13.98 -16.14
C ASP A 97 -11.38 13.22 -15.62
N ALA A 98 -11.05 13.41 -14.34
CA ALA A 98 -9.92 12.73 -13.71
C ALA A 98 -10.16 11.22 -13.63
N TYR A 99 -11.39 10.82 -13.31
CA TYR A 99 -11.79 9.41 -13.27
C TYR A 99 -11.71 8.77 -14.65
N GLN A 100 -12.23 9.43 -15.69
CA GLN A 100 -12.14 8.92 -17.07
C GLN A 100 -10.68 8.70 -17.52
N GLN A 101 -9.80 9.66 -17.25
CA GLN A 101 -8.37 9.54 -17.58
C GLN A 101 -7.70 8.41 -16.80
N ALA A 102 -7.98 8.30 -15.50
CA ALA A 102 -7.44 7.24 -14.67
C ALA A 102 -7.92 5.85 -15.14
N SER A 103 -9.22 5.68 -15.38
CA SER A 103 -9.79 4.43 -15.90
C SER A 103 -9.16 4.02 -17.22
N ALA A 104 -8.99 4.95 -18.17
CA ALA A 104 -8.39 4.65 -19.47
C ALA A 104 -6.95 4.10 -19.38
N ILE A 105 -6.16 4.53 -18.39
CA ILE A 105 -4.81 4.01 -18.14
C ILE A 105 -4.89 2.67 -17.39
N VAL A 106 -5.68 2.59 -16.32
CA VAL A 106 -5.80 1.41 -15.47
C VAL A 106 -6.39 0.21 -16.23
N ASP A 107 -7.29 0.43 -17.17
CA ASP A 107 -7.87 -0.62 -18.02
C ASP A 107 -6.81 -1.28 -18.92
N GLN A 108 -5.74 -0.57 -19.23
CA GLN A 108 -4.62 -1.11 -20.02
C GLN A 108 -3.56 -1.77 -19.15
N MET A 109 -3.63 -1.69 -17.81
CA MET A 109 -2.64 -2.27 -16.92
C MET A 109 -2.83 -3.78 -16.72
N THR A 110 -1.72 -4.53 -16.65
CA THR A 110 -1.74 -5.92 -16.19
C THR A 110 -2.02 -6.00 -14.69
N ILE A 111 -2.31 -7.19 -14.17
CA ILE A 111 -2.51 -7.39 -12.73
C ILE A 111 -1.23 -7.05 -11.96
N GLU A 112 -0.06 -7.39 -12.49
CA GLU A 112 1.24 -7.09 -11.90
C GLU A 112 1.47 -5.57 -11.85
N GLU A 113 1.14 -4.84 -12.92
CA GLU A 113 1.23 -3.38 -12.97
C GLU A 113 0.28 -2.74 -11.94
N LYS A 114 -0.97 -3.24 -11.82
CA LYS A 114 -1.96 -2.77 -10.82
C LYS A 114 -1.47 -3.01 -9.39
N VAL A 115 -0.98 -4.21 -9.10
CA VAL A 115 -0.42 -4.57 -7.79
C VAL A 115 0.81 -3.72 -7.47
N SER A 116 1.65 -3.43 -8.45
CA SER A 116 2.82 -2.57 -8.27
C SER A 116 2.43 -1.15 -7.87
N VAL A 117 1.43 -0.55 -8.53
CA VAL A 117 0.99 0.83 -8.25
C VAL A 117 0.39 0.98 -6.84
N VAL A 118 -0.25 -0.06 -6.30
CA VAL A 118 -0.76 -0.04 -4.91
C VAL A 118 0.28 -0.45 -3.86
N SER A 119 1.47 -0.85 -4.29
CA SER A 119 2.55 -1.32 -3.42
C SER A 119 3.64 -0.25 -3.34
N GLY A 120 3.67 0.48 -2.23
CA GLY A 120 4.74 1.45 -1.97
C GLY A 120 6.12 0.81 -2.00
N GLN A 121 7.08 1.47 -2.64
CA GLN A 121 8.49 1.11 -2.65
C GLN A 121 9.29 2.12 -1.85
N THR A 122 10.31 1.63 -1.16
CA THR A 122 11.32 2.49 -0.54
C THR A 122 12.40 2.78 -1.57
N SER A 123 12.73 4.06 -1.72
CA SER A 123 13.86 4.48 -2.54
C SER A 123 14.84 5.23 -1.67
N THR A 124 16.10 4.85 -1.75
CA THR A 124 17.20 5.52 -1.05
C THR A 124 17.89 6.57 -1.93
N THR A 125 17.41 6.77 -3.16
CA THR A 125 18.16 7.50 -4.20
C THR A 125 17.48 8.77 -4.70
N ASN A 126 16.18 8.97 -4.45
CA ASN A 126 15.40 10.09 -5.00
C ASN A 126 14.87 11.10 -3.95
N GLY A 127 15.28 10.98 -2.69
CA GLY A 127 14.86 11.88 -1.61
C GLY A 127 13.37 11.82 -1.25
N CYS A 128 12.62 10.87 -1.83
CA CYS A 128 11.21 10.65 -1.54
C CYS A 128 11.04 9.87 -0.23
N SER A 129 10.10 10.29 0.62
CA SER A 129 9.74 9.55 1.84
C SER A 129 9.04 8.23 1.51
N GLY A 130 8.36 8.16 0.36
CA GLY A 130 7.82 6.93 -0.22
C GLY A 130 7.60 7.10 -1.72
N GLN A 131 7.54 6.00 -2.45
CA GLN A 131 7.38 6.02 -3.90
C GLN A 131 6.35 4.99 -4.35
N ILE A 132 5.50 5.41 -5.28
CA ILE A 132 4.67 4.53 -6.09
C ILE A 132 5.41 4.30 -7.39
N PRO A 133 5.71 3.05 -7.76
CA PRO A 133 6.42 2.76 -8.99
C PRO A 133 5.60 3.19 -10.21
N GLY A 134 6.32 3.65 -11.23
CA GLY A 134 5.73 3.97 -12.53
C GLY A 134 5.34 2.73 -13.33
N VAL A 135 4.58 2.97 -14.40
CA VAL A 135 4.27 1.99 -15.46
C VAL A 135 4.80 2.58 -16.77
N PRO A 136 6.11 2.41 -17.09
CA PRO A 136 6.75 3.08 -18.23
C PRO A 136 6.10 2.77 -19.57
N ARG A 137 5.58 1.54 -19.74
CA ARG A 137 4.87 1.10 -20.94
C ARG A 137 3.65 1.96 -21.27
N LEU A 138 2.96 2.47 -20.24
CA LEU A 138 1.79 3.33 -20.36
C LEU A 138 2.13 4.81 -20.15
N GLY A 139 3.41 5.16 -20.03
CA GLY A 139 3.85 6.53 -19.77
C GLY A 139 3.50 7.06 -18.38
N PHE A 140 3.14 6.19 -17.42
CA PHE A 140 2.93 6.60 -16.03
C PHE A 140 4.29 6.69 -15.33
N PRO A 141 4.77 7.88 -14.93
CA PRO A 141 6.12 8.04 -14.40
C PRO A 141 6.27 7.47 -12.99
N GLY A 142 5.17 7.27 -12.27
CA GLY A 142 5.17 6.98 -10.83
C GLY A 142 4.83 8.22 -10.02
N ILE A 143 4.75 8.04 -8.70
CA ILE A 143 4.43 9.12 -7.76
C ILE A 143 5.44 9.09 -6.63
N CYS A 144 6.10 10.22 -6.41
CA CYS A 144 6.90 10.44 -5.23
C CYS A 144 6.06 11.08 -4.14
N VAL A 145 6.05 10.46 -2.98
CA VAL A 145 5.39 10.97 -1.79
C VAL A 145 6.48 11.49 -0.87
N ASN A 146 6.41 12.78 -0.54
CA ASN A 146 7.38 13.40 0.35
C ASN A 146 6.66 14.04 1.53
N ASP A 147 7.29 13.99 2.69
CA ASP A 147 6.90 14.80 3.83
C ASP A 147 7.36 16.25 3.62
N GLY A 148 6.95 17.23 4.42
CA GLY A 148 6.06 17.17 5.57
C GLY A 148 5.10 18.36 5.63
N PRO A 149 4.42 18.57 6.78
CA PRO A 149 3.32 19.52 6.87
C PRO A 149 3.73 20.97 6.67
N ASN A 150 5.02 21.30 6.78
CA ASN A 150 5.58 22.65 6.71
C ASN A 150 6.56 22.84 5.53
N GLY A 151 6.44 22.02 4.48
CA GLY A 151 7.35 22.05 3.33
C GLY A 151 8.03 20.71 3.13
N LEU A 152 8.81 20.59 2.05
CA LEU A 152 9.46 19.34 1.66
C LEU A 152 10.55 18.92 2.66
N HIS A 153 10.54 17.64 3.04
CA HIS A 153 11.50 17.05 3.98
C HIS A 153 12.71 16.48 3.23
N ASP A 154 13.88 16.57 3.85
CA ASP A 154 15.16 16.01 3.36
C ASP A 154 15.52 16.37 1.91
N ILE A 155 15.08 17.55 1.46
CA ILE A 155 15.40 18.11 0.14
C ILE A 155 16.15 19.43 0.31
N ALA A 156 17.25 19.60 -0.42
CA ALA A 156 18.02 20.84 -0.41
C ALA A 156 17.32 21.96 -1.19
N ALA A 157 17.55 23.21 -0.76
CA ALA A 157 17.04 24.42 -1.39
C ALA A 157 15.51 24.43 -1.52
N VAL A 158 14.83 24.26 -0.38
CA VAL A 158 13.38 24.35 -0.21
C VAL A 158 13.05 25.32 0.92
N ASN A 159 11.82 25.80 0.97
CA ASN A 159 11.34 26.71 1.99
C ASN A 159 10.74 25.97 3.19
N GLY A 160 10.91 26.54 4.38
CA GLY A 160 10.16 26.17 5.57
C GLY A 160 8.96 27.09 5.74
N TYR A 161 7.75 26.54 5.70
CA TYR A 161 6.51 27.29 5.84
C TYR A 161 6.06 27.35 7.31
N PRO A 162 5.25 28.37 7.71
CA PRO A 162 4.68 28.41 9.05
C PRO A 162 3.90 27.12 9.38
N SER A 163 3.90 26.71 10.64
CA SER A 163 3.15 25.53 11.08
C SER A 163 1.64 25.71 10.93
N GLY A 164 0.89 24.61 10.83
CA GLY A 164 -0.58 24.64 10.80
C GLY A 164 -1.19 25.44 11.96
N ILE A 165 -0.64 25.31 13.17
CA ILE A 165 -1.09 26.10 14.32
C ILE A 165 -0.86 27.61 14.14
N THR A 166 0.25 28.02 13.49
CA THR A 166 0.53 29.42 13.20
C THR A 166 -0.47 29.98 12.18
N ILE A 167 -0.80 29.19 11.16
CA ILE A 167 -1.82 29.55 10.16
C ILE A 167 -3.21 29.59 10.78
N GLY A 168 -3.56 28.60 11.60
CA GLY A 168 -4.82 28.56 12.33
C GLY A 168 -5.01 29.77 13.24
N ALA A 169 -3.94 30.20 13.93
CA ALA A 169 -3.96 31.39 14.78
C ALA A 169 -4.24 32.69 14.01
N THR A 170 -4.04 32.73 12.68
CA THR A 170 -4.36 33.91 11.87
C THR A 170 -5.86 34.06 11.58
N TRP A 171 -6.64 32.98 11.68
CA TRP A 171 -8.04 32.92 11.25
C TRP A 171 -8.27 33.47 9.82
N ASN A 172 -7.27 33.35 8.94
CA ASN A 172 -7.27 33.95 7.62
C ASN A 172 -7.21 32.88 6.52
N LYS A 173 -8.32 32.72 5.79
CA LYS A 173 -8.45 31.75 4.70
C LYS A 173 -7.50 32.04 3.53
N THR A 174 -7.21 33.31 3.25
CA THR A 174 -6.29 33.71 2.18
C THR A 174 -4.88 33.27 2.49
N LEU A 175 -4.39 33.50 3.72
CA LEU A 175 -3.05 33.05 4.12
C LEU A 175 -2.91 31.52 4.13
N ALA A 176 -3.98 30.81 4.50
CA ALA A 176 -4.01 29.35 4.42
C ALA A 176 -3.92 28.85 2.97
N LEU A 177 -4.65 29.48 2.05
CA LEU A 177 -4.63 29.16 0.62
C LEU A 177 -3.26 29.45 0.00
N GLU A 178 -2.70 30.64 0.24
CA GLU A 178 -1.40 31.05 -0.29
C GLU A 178 -0.29 30.11 0.16
N ARG A 179 -0.28 29.73 1.46
CA ARG A 179 0.66 28.73 1.96
C ARG A 179 0.56 27.41 1.20
N GLY A 180 -0.66 26.89 1.02
CA GLY A 180 -0.88 25.65 0.26
C GLY A 180 -0.42 25.76 -1.19
N GLN A 181 -0.66 26.89 -1.84
CA GLN A 181 -0.23 27.16 -3.22
C GLN A 181 1.29 27.17 -3.33
N PHE A 182 2.01 27.88 -2.46
CA PHE A 182 3.47 27.92 -2.51
C PHE A 182 4.10 26.55 -2.22
N MET A 183 3.57 25.81 -1.24
CA MET A 183 4.00 24.43 -0.98
C MET A 183 3.80 23.52 -2.21
N GLY A 184 2.64 23.63 -2.87
CA GLY A 184 2.34 22.86 -4.08
C GLY A 184 3.24 23.22 -5.26
N LEU A 185 3.51 24.52 -5.47
CA LEU A 185 4.42 25.00 -6.52
C LEU A 185 5.84 24.50 -6.30
N GLU A 186 6.34 24.56 -5.07
CA GLU A 186 7.67 24.04 -4.73
C GLU A 186 7.77 22.52 -4.96
N SER A 187 6.73 21.77 -4.55
CA SER A 187 6.63 20.33 -4.78
C SER A 187 6.65 19.99 -6.27
N LYS A 188 5.89 20.72 -7.08
CA LYS A 188 5.84 20.56 -8.54
C LYS A 188 7.20 20.83 -9.20
N VAL A 189 7.89 21.90 -8.80
CA VAL A 189 9.20 22.26 -9.36
C VAL A 189 10.26 21.23 -8.97
N LYS A 190 10.23 20.71 -7.75
CA LYS A 190 11.19 19.69 -7.30
C LYS A 190 10.92 18.32 -7.95
N GLY A 191 9.67 17.90 -8.08
CA GLY A 191 9.31 16.64 -8.76
C GLY A 191 9.78 16.59 -10.21
N GLY A 192 9.59 17.67 -10.96
CA GLY A 192 10.07 17.78 -12.34
C GLY A 192 11.59 17.84 -12.49
N LYS A 193 12.34 18.24 -11.45
CA LYS A 193 13.81 18.44 -11.53
C LYS A 193 14.63 17.33 -10.88
N GLN A 194 14.18 16.77 -9.76
CA GLN A 194 14.96 15.78 -8.99
C GLN A 194 14.43 14.35 -9.16
N ILE A 195 13.20 14.17 -9.64
CA ILE A 195 12.50 12.88 -9.54
C ILE A 195 12.02 12.42 -10.92
N ASN A 196 12.84 12.66 -11.96
CA ASN A 196 12.67 12.12 -13.31
C ASN A 196 11.26 12.26 -13.93
N GLY A 197 10.48 13.29 -13.55
CA GLY A 197 9.13 13.51 -14.05
C GLY A 197 8.00 12.86 -13.22
N GLU A 198 8.30 12.27 -12.07
CA GLU A 198 7.29 11.80 -11.11
C GLU A 198 6.52 12.98 -10.51
N ALA A 199 5.22 12.77 -10.27
CA ALA A 199 4.43 13.70 -9.50
C ALA A 199 4.88 13.67 -8.04
N THR A 200 5.31 14.81 -7.49
CA THR A 200 5.63 14.92 -6.05
C THR A 200 4.40 15.40 -5.29
N PHE A 201 3.94 14.58 -4.36
CA PHE A 201 2.88 14.92 -3.41
C PHE A 201 3.49 15.20 -2.04
N ALA A 202 3.37 16.44 -1.56
CA ALA A 202 3.69 16.78 -0.18
C ALA A 202 2.58 16.27 0.74
N ARG A 203 2.90 15.38 1.67
CA ARG A 203 1.96 14.98 2.73
C ARG A 203 1.80 16.12 3.71
N THR A 204 0.70 16.84 3.58
CA THR A 204 0.18 17.67 4.67
C THR A 204 -0.59 16.78 5.65
N THR A 205 0.08 15.79 6.27
CA THR A 205 -0.43 15.23 7.52
C THR A 205 -0.14 16.26 8.60
N ASP A 206 -0.83 17.39 8.52
CA ASP A 206 -0.87 18.27 9.65
C ASP A 206 -1.76 17.57 10.68
N ILE A 207 -1.20 17.30 11.86
CA ILE A 207 -1.98 16.89 13.03
C ILE A 207 -3.08 17.94 13.34
N THR A 208 -2.98 19.12 12.71
CA THR A 208 -4.02 20.14 12.63
C THR A 208 -5.29 19.68 11.91
N ILE A 209 -5.30 18.76 10.95
CA ILE A 209 -6.59 18.24 10.40
C ILE A 209 -7.27 17.29 11.40
N GLN A 210 -6.51 16.44 12.10
CA GLN A 210 -7.05 15.64 13.20
C GLN A 210 -7.50 16.51 14.38
N SER A 211 -6.76 17.58 14.70
CA SER A 211 -7.13 18.47 15.80
C SER A 211 -8.22 19.47 15.41
N THR A 212 -8.33 19.93 14.16
CA THR A 212 -9.40 20.85 13.70
C THR A 212 -10.73 20.13 13.61
N ILE A 213 -10.76 18.86 13.17
CA ILE A 213 -11.95 18.00 13.28
C ILE A 213 -12.33 17.77 14.76
N CYS A 214 -11.35 17.69 15.66
CA CYS A 214 -11.62 17.67 17.10
C CYS A 214 -12.08 19.03 17.68
N TRP A 215 -11.56 20.15 17.17
CA TRP A 215 -11.92 21.52 17.62
C TRP A 215 -13.37 21.85 17.26
N ASP A 216 -13.81 21.51 16.05
CA ASP A 216 -15.18 21.76 15.59
C ASP A 216 -16.21 20.93 16.39
N ARG A 217 -15.82 19.74 16.85
CA ARG A 217 -16.69 18.87 17.66
C ARG A 217 -16.74 19.24 19.15
N GLN A 218 -15.71 19.91 19.68
CA GLN A 218 -15.64 20.27 21.11
C GLN A 218 -16.18 21.68 21.42
N LEU A 219 -16.22 22.60 20.44
CA LEU A 219 -16.68 23.98 20.66
C LEU A 219 -18.13 24.27 20.22
N ALA A 220 -18.76 23.36 19.47
CA ALA A 220 -20.17 23.50 19.09
C ALA A 220 -21.16 23.76 20.25
N PRO A 221 -20.96 23.26 21.50
CA PRO A 221 -21.87 23.57 22.60
C PRO A 221 -21.59 24.90 23.32
N LEU A 222 -20.53 25.63 22.98
CA LEU A 222 -20.15 26.88 23.66
C LEU A 222 -20.48 28.14 22.84
N ALA A 223 -21.09 27.98 21.67
CA ALA A 223 -21.51 29.06 20.78
C ALA A 223 -23.04 29.13 20.61
N ALA A 224 -23.78 28.95 21.71
CA ALA A 224 -25.21 29.26 21.83
C ALA A 224 -25.45 30.19 23.01
#